data_AF-A0A928SCH6-F1
#
_entry.id   AF-A0A928SCH6-F1
#
_cell.length_a   1.000
_cell.length_b   1.000
_cell.length_c   1.000
_cell.angle_alpha   90.00
_cell.angle_beta   90.00
_cell.angle_gamma   90.00
#
_symmetry.space_group_name_H-M   'P 1'
#
loop_
_entity.id
_entity.type
_entity.pdbx_description
1 polymer ?
#
loop_
_entity_poly.entity_id
_entity_poly.type
_entity_poly.pdbx_seq_one_letter_code
_entity_poly.pdbx_strand_id
1 'polypeptide(L)'
;MLKQYTHLRFTVCINDGGYIDDLKVRTVYRVLPDESAAKSNYLRIIDETGEDYLYPAAYFVLIEVSPEAEEILLLTLQGSEATPA
;
A
#
# COMPACT_ATOMS: atom_id res chain seq x y z
N MET A 1 10.78 12.86 15.17
CA MET A 1 11.64 12.25 14.14
C MET A 1 10.74 11.65 13.08
N LEU A 2 10.53 12.31 11.96
CA LEU A 2 9.84 11.75 10.78
C LEU A 2 10.91 11.39 9.75
N LYS A 3 11.76 10.42 10.09
CA LYS A 3 12.78 9.96 9.15
C LYS A 3 12.15 8.81 8.35
N GLN A 4 12.25 8.89 7.02
CA GLN A 4 12.37 7.76 6.07
C GLN A 4 11.12 7.23 5.34
N TYR A 5 9.95 7.85 5.48
CA TYR A 5 8.77 7.49 4.65
C TYR A 5 8.93 7.86 3.16
N THR A 6 9.98 8.60 2.80
CA THR A 6 10.22 9.05 1.41
C THR A 6 10.81 7.98 0.49
N HIS A 7 11.23 6.82 1.04
CA HIS A 7 11.78 5.70 0.25
C HIS A 7 11.09 4.36 0.47
N LEU A 8 10.34 4.19 1.56
CA LEU A 8 9.63 2.94 1.83
C LEU A 8 8.39 2.85 0.93
N ARG A 9 8.42 1.90 -0.01
CA ARG A 9 7.40 1.74 -1.05
C ARG A 9 6.28 0.79 -0.67
N PHE A 10 6.41 0.04 0.41
CA PHE A 10 5.48 -1.05 0.72
C PHE A 10 5.09 -1.09 2.18
N THR A 11 3.89 -1.61 2.42
CA THR A 11 3.32 -1.74 3.75
C THR A 11 2.43 -2.96 3.84
N VAL A 12 2.33 -3.56 5.02
CA VAL A 12 1.36 -4.64 5.29
C VAL A 12 0.18 -4.05 6.03
N CYS A 13 -1.04 -4.35 5.58
CA CYS A 13 -2.25 -4.03 6.33
C CYS A 13 -2.37 -4.97 7.54
N ILE A 14 -2.48 -4.42 8.74
CA ILE A 14 -2.64 -5.17 10.00
C ILE A 14 -4.01 -4.96 10.65
N ASN A 15 -4.78 -3.99 10.17
CA ASN A 15 -6.12 -3.67 10.64
C ASN A 15 -6.91 -3.03 9.50
N ASP A 16 -8.08 -3.55 9.17
CA ASP A 16 -8.94 -2.99 8.13
C ASP A 16 -9.80 -1.81 8.63
N GLY A 17 -9.85 -1.55 9.94
CA GLY A 17 -10.64 -0.45 10.51
C GLY A 17 -12.15 -0.52 10.22
N GLY A 18 -12.66 -1.70 9.82
CA GLY A 18 -14.02 -1.89 9.35
C GLY A 18 -14.22 -1.69 7.84
N TYR A 19 -13.19 -1.33 7.08
CA TYR A 19 -13.20 -1.21 5.62
C TYR A 19 -12.93 -2.57 4.95
N ILE A 20 -13.74 -3.58 5.27
CA ILE A 20 -13.50 -4.98 4.84
C ILE A 20 -13.52 -5.20 3.32
N ASP A 21 -14.19 -4.31 2.59
CA ASP A 21 -14.29 -4.37 1.14
C ASP A 21 -13.08 -3.71 0.44
N ASP A 22 -12.41 -2.78 1.13
CA ASP A 22 -11.29 -2.00 0.56
C ASP A 22 -9.91 -2.51 1.08
N LEU A 23 -9.84 -2.89 2.36
CA LEU A 23 -8.61 -3.28 3.04
C LEU A 23 -8.60 -4.76 3.40
N LYS A 24 -7.60 -5.46 2.85
CA LYS A 24 -7.33 -6.87 3.11
C LYS A 24 -6.18 -7.00 4.10
N VAL A 25 -6.48 -7.45 5.32
CA VAL A 25 -5.48 -7.68 6.37
C VAL A 25 -4.50 -8.77 5.94
N ARG A 26 -3.20 -8.55 6.19
CA ARG A 26 -2.03 -9.35 5.74
C ARG A 26 -1.64 -9.17 4.27
N THR A 27 -2.29 -8.26 3.55
CA THR A 27 -1.92 -7.91 2.17
C THR A 27 -0.84 -6.84 2.15
N VAL A 28 0.08 -6.95 1.20
CA VAL A 28 1.10 -5.93 0.91
C VAL A 28 0.51 -4.90 -0.05
N TYR A 29 0.58 -3.64 0.33
CA TYR A 29 0.16 -2.50 -0.48
C TYR A 29 1.34 -1.63 -0.84
N ARG A 30 1.28 -0.98 -2.00
CA ARG A 30 2.24 0.05 -2.38
C ARG A 30 1.88 1.37 -1.69
N VAL A 31 2.86 2.05 -1.15
CA VAL A 31 2.73 3.38 -0.54
C VAL A 31 3.12 4.45 -1.58
N LEU A 32 2.28 5.47 -1.72
CA LEU A 32 2.60 6.68 -2.47
C LEU A 32 3.13 7.75 -1.51
N PRO A 33 4.28 8.39 -1.81
CA PRO A 33 4.76 9.52 -1.02
C PRO A 33 3.74 10.66 -0.99
N ASP A 34 3.28 11.01 0.20
CA ASP A 34 2.36 12.12 0.42
C ASP A 34 2.70 12.80 1.76
N GLU A 35 3.43 13.92 1.68
CA GLU A 35 3.83 14.68 2.86
C GLU A 35 2.65 15.28 3.62
N SER A 36 1.56 15.60 2.93
CA SER A 36 0.36 16.19 3.55
C SER A 36 -0.36 15.14 4.39
N ALA A 37 -0.54 13.94 3.84
CA ALA A 37 -1.11 12.80 4.55
C ALA A 37 -0.24 12.41 5.76
N ALA A 38 1.07 12.34 5.56
CA ALA A 38 2.02 11.99 6.62
C ALA A 38 1.93 12.95 7.82
N LYS A 39 1.76 14.27 7.58
CA LYS A 39 1.57 15.27 8.65
C LYS A 39 0.32 15.02 9.49
N SER A 40 -0.67 14.32 8.92
CA SER A 40 -1.94 13.99 9.57
C SER A 40 -1.98 12.55 10.13
N ASN A 41 -0.85 11.81 10.09
CA ASN A 41 -0.78 10.38 10.42
C ASN A 41 -1.62 9.47 9.49
N TYR A 42 -1.65 9.80 8.21
CA TYR A 42 -2.25 8.96 7.16
C TYR A 42 -1.18 8.41 6.21
N LEU A 43 -1.48 7.29 5.58
CA LEU A 43 -0.73 6.71 4.47
C LEU A 43 -1.61 6.72 3.22
N ARG A 44 -1.03 7.14 2.09
CA ARG A 44 -1.62 6.96 0.77
C ARG A 44 -1.14 5.63 0.21
N ILE A 45 -2.04 4.69 -0.01
CA ILE A 45 -1.73 3.39 -0.59
C ILE A 45 -2.39 3.23 -1.95
N ILE A 46 -1.85 2.35 -2.79
CA ILE A 46 -2.49 1.88 -4.02
C ILE A 46 -3.01 0.47 -3.78
N ASP A 47 -4.28 0.23 -4.12
CA ASP A 47 -4.93 -1.08 -4.03
C ASP A 47 -4.66 -1.94 -5.28
N GLU A 48 -5.32 -3.10 -5.39
CA GLU A 48 -5.19 -3.99 -6.55
C GLU A 48 -5.74 -3.43 -7.87
N THR A 49 -6.60 -2.40 -7.80
CA THR A 49 -7.20 -1.77 -8.98
C THR A 49 -6.29 -0.69 -9.58
N GLY A 50 -5.28 -0.26 -8.82
CA GLY A 50 -4.39 0.84 -9.18
C GLY A 50 -4.90 2.20 -8.70
N GLU A 51 -6.04 2.24 -8.00
CA GLU A 51 -6.56 3.45 -7.37
C GLU A 51 -5.87 3.72 -6.03
N ASP A 52 -5.75 4.99 -5.69
CA ASP A 52 -5.06 5.43 -4.49
C ASP A 52 -6.01 5.96 -3.42
N TYR A 53 -5.78 5.53 -2.17
CA TYR A 53 -6.64 5.80 -1.03
C TYR A 53 -5.85 6.21 0.20
N LEU A 54 -6.46 7.03 1.05
CA LEU A 54 -5.89 7.51 2.31
C LEU A 54 -6.51 6.78 3.50
N TYR A 55 -5.65 6.14 4.30
CA TYR A 55 -6.05 5.47 5.53
C TYR A 55 -5.14 5.87 6.69
N PRO A 56 -5.64 5.77 7.95
CA PRO A 56 -4.80 5.99 9.12
C PRO A 56 -3.52 5.13 9.07
N ALA A 57 -2.36 5.74 9.27
CA ALA A 57 -1.08 5.03 9.21
C ALA A 57 -1.00 3.88 10.23
N ALA A 58 -1.75 3.96 11.34
CA ALA A 58 -1.85 2.94 12.37
C ALA A 58 -2.45 1.60 11.88
N TYR A 59 -3.08 1.58 10.70
CA TYR A 59 -3.63 0.36 10.11
C TYR A 59 -2.56 -0.48 9.42
N PHE A 60 -1.35 0.05 9.28
CA PHE A 60 -0.31 -0.59 8.51
C PHE A 60 1.04 -0.61 9.22
N VAL A 61 1.87 -1.56 8.80
CA VAL A 61 3.28 -1.64 9.16
C VAL A 61 4.12 -1.54 7.89
N LEU A 62 4.97 -0.51 7.81
CA LEU A 62 5.90 -0.37 6.70
C LEU A 62 6.90 -1.52 6.69
N ILE A 63 7.23 -1.97 5.48
CA ILE A 63 8.19 -3.05 5.28
C ILE A 63 9.23 -2.66 4.23
N GLU A 64 10.44 -3.14 4.45
CA GLU A 64 11.44 -3.26 3.39
C GLU A 64 11.28 -4.64 2.74
N VAL A 65 11.33 -4.67 1.42
CA VAL A 65 11.27 -5.90 0.64
C VAL A 65 12.57 -6.07 -0.12
N SER A 66 12.91 -7.30 -0.48
CA SER A 66 14.07 -7.54 -1.35
C SER A 66 13.81 -6.97 -2.76
N PRO A 67 14.85 -6.69 -3.55
CA PRO A 67 14.69 -6.23 -4.93
C PRO A 67 13.81 -7.14 -5.79
N GLU A 68 13.91 -8.47 -5.59
CA GLU A 68 13.11 -9.46 -6.32
C GLU A 68 11.62 -9.34 -5.96
N ALA A 69 11.32 -9.17 -4.67
CA ALA A 69 9.95 -8.98 -4.21
C ALA A 69 9.36 -7.65 -4.70
N GLU A 70 10.16 -6.59 -4.71
CA GLU A 70 9.75 -5.29 -5.25
C GLU A 70 9.35 -5.38 -6.73
N GLU A 71 10.15 -6.05 -7.56
CA GLU A 71 9.85 -6.20 -8.98
C GLU A 71 8.49 -6.87 -9.18
N ILE A 72 8.23 -7.98 -8.47
CA ILE A 72 6.97 -8.73 -8.54
C ILE A 72 5.78 -7.89 -8.05
N LEU A 73 5.95 -7.19 -6.93
CA LEU A 73 4.89 -6.36 -6.34
C LEU A 73 4.55 -5.15 -7.22
N LEU A 74 5.50 -4.60 -7.99
CA LEU A 74 5.24 -3.50 -8.92
C LEU A 74 4.53 -3.97 -10.20
N LEU A 75 4.77 -5.20 -10.65
CA LEU A 75 4.11 -5.78 -11.83
C LEU A 75 2.62 -6.10 -11.59
N THR A 76 2.26 -6.38 -10.34
CA THR A 76 0.90 -6.83 -9.96
C THR A 76 -0.18 -5.72 -10.12
N LEU A 77 0.22 -4.47 -10.38
CA LEU A 77 -0.68 -3.32 -10.53
C LEU A 77 -1.23 -3.12 -11.96
N GLN A 78 -0.99 -4.06 -12.88
CA GLN A 78 -1.67 -4.08 -14.19
C GLN A 78 -2.81 -5.09 -14.13
N GLY A 79 -4.04 -4.57 -14.19
CA GLY A 79 -5.27 -5.33 -14.04
C GLY A 79 -5.29 -6.64 -14.85
N SER A 80 -5.59 -7.73 -14.14
CA SER A 80 -6.01 -8.98 -14.74
C SER A 80 -7.43 -8.81 -15.32
N GLU A 81 -7.56 -8.11 -16.44
CA GLU A 81 -8.64 -8.36 -17.40
C GLU A 81 -8.06 -9.08 -18.61
N ALA A 82 -7.90 -10.40 -18.48
CA ALA A 82 -7.80 -11.28 -19.62
C ALA A 82 -8.32 -12.67 -19.22
N THR A 83 -9.65 -12.82 -19.26
CA THR A 83 -10.26 -14.13 -19.46
C THR A 83 -10.43 -14.33 -20.96
N PRO A 84 -9.61 -15.13 -21.65
CA PRO A 84 -9.91 -15.51 -23.02
C PRO A 84 -11.05 -16.55 -22.99
N ALA A 85 -12.16 -16.20 -23.63
CA ALA A 85 -13.17 -17.14 -24.10
C ALA A 85 -12.65 -17.93 -25.30
#